data_AF-A0A3D3W296-F1
#
_entry.id   AF-A0A3D3W296-F1
#
_cell.length_a   1.000
_cell.length_b   1.000
_cell.length_c   1.000
_cell.angle_alpha   90.00
_cell.angle_beta   90.00
_cell.angle_gamma   90.00
#
_symmetry.space_group_name_H-M   'P 1'
#
loop_
_entity.id
_entity.type
_entity.pdbx_description
1 polymer ?
#
loop_
_entity_poly.entity_id
_entity_poly.type
_entity_poly.pdbx_seq_one_letter_code
_entity_poly.pdbx_strand_id
1 'polypeptide(L)'
;MPSAGQQAQPNTPDSIRPHLSIQKQAPKTATVGVPLDYRIILQNQGDMTAYDLTIEDELGGTAELISANPPPTTSSGGVMRWSVGALAAGASREIVV
;
A
#
# COMPACT_ATOMS: atom_id res chain seq x y z
N MET A 1 38.28 20.99 -21.92
CA MET A 1 36.90 21.33 -22.31
C MET A 1 36.95 21.87 -23.74
N PRO A 2 36.03 21.51 -24.66
CA PRO A 2 34.60 21.16 -24.51
C PRO A 2 34.39 19.64 -24.31
N SER A 3 33.36 19.07 -23.66
CA SER A 3 31.91 19.27 -23.49
C SER A 3 31.01 18.58 -24.54
N ALA A 4 30.10 17.76 -24.00
CA ALA A 4 28.87 17.16 -24.54
C ALA A 4 28.97 15.84 -25.33
N GLY A 5 28.56 14.78 -24.64
CA GLY A 5 28.10 13.51 -25.18
C GLY A 5 27.39 12.77 -24.07
N GLN A 6 26.25 13.31 -23.60
CA GLN A 6 25.31 12.53 -22.79
C GLN A 6 25.07 11.23 -23.56
N GLN A 7 25.59 10.12 -23.04
CA GLN A 7 25.16 8.81 -23.47
C GLN A 7 23.67 8.78 -23.17
N ALA A 8 22.85 8.82 -24.22
CA ALA A 8 21.44 8.54 -24.10
C ALA A 8 21.34 7.16 -23.43
N GLN A 9 20.92 7.14 -22.17
CA GLN A 9 20.49 5.89 -21.56
C GLN A 9 19.49 5.28 -22.54
N PRO A 10 19.62 4.00 -22.91
CA PRO A 10 18.61 3.38 -23.75
C PRO A 10 17.29 3.60 -23.03
N ASN A 11 16.36 4.29 -23.68
CA ASN A 11 14.98 4.38 -23.24
C ASN A 11 14.47 2.94 -23.30
N THR A 12 14.70 2.18 -22.24
CA THR A 12 14.05 0.89 -22.04
C THR A 12 12.57 1.19 -22.20
N PRO A 13 11.82 0.44 -23.04
CA PRO A 13 10.38 0.62 -23.11
C PRO A 13 9.86 0.63 -21.68
N ASP A 14 9.03 1.62 -21.32
CA ASP A 14 8.37 1.67 -20.01
C ASP A 14 7.90 0.27 -19.71
N SER A 15 8.45 -0.30 -18.63
CA SER A 15 8.29 -1.71 -18.41
C SER A 15 6.82 -1.96 -18.13
N ILE A 16 6.12 -2.58 -19.09
CA ILE A 16 4.70 -2.86 -18.99
C ILE A 16 4.51 -3.97 -17.96
N ARG A 17 4.40 -3.57 -16.71
CA ARG A 17 4.22 -4.43 -15.54
C ARG A 17 3.46 -3.65 -14.46
N PRO A 18 2.71 -4.33 -13.59
CA PRO A 18 2.23 -3.71 -12.38
C PRO A 18 3.43 -3.29 -11.51
N HIS A 19 3.33 -2.14 -10.87
CA HIS A 19 4.32 -1.65 -9.93
C HIS A 19 3.59 -1.13 -8.69
N LEU A 20 3.61 -1.93 -7.62
CA LEU A 20 2.82 -1.63 -6.43
C LEU A 20 3.67 -0.94 -5.36
N SER A 21 3.10 0.09 -4.75
CA SER A 21 3.62 0.74 -3.55
C SER A 21 2.56 0.67 -2.46
N ILE A 22 2.98 0.35 -1.23
CA ILE A 22 2.11 0.36 -0.06
C ILE A 22 2.72 1.24 1.03
N GLN A 23 1.90 2.07 1.64
CA GLN A 23 2.30 2.99 2.70
C GLN A 23 1.34 2.91 3.88
N LYS A 24 1.88 3.01 5.09
CA LYS A 24 1.11 3.12 6.33
C LYS A 24 1.35 4.48 6.95
N GLN A 25 0.29 5.24 7.18
CA GLN A 25 0.34 6.58 7.74
C GLN A 25 -0.39 6.60 9.07
N ALA A 26 0.34 6.89 10.13
CA ALA A 26 -0.18 7.00 11.49
C ALA A 26 0.43 8.23 12.19
N PRO A 27 -0.20 8.74 13.25
CA PRO A 27 0.45 9.67 14.16
C PRO A 27 1.80 9.15 14.65
N LYS A 28 2.77 10.06 14.85
CA LYS A 28 4.12 9.69 15.33
C LYS A 28 4.13 9.09 16.75
N THR A 29 3.07 9.34 17.50
CA THR A 29 2.93 8.96 18.90
C THR A 29 1.56 8.32 19.09
N ALA A 30 1.52 7.24 19.86
CA ALA A 30 0.28 6.59 20.30
C ALA A 30 0.25 6.57 21.82
N THR A 31 -0.95 6.71 22.40
CA THR A 31 -1.16 6.61 23.85
C THR A 31 -1.80 5.26 24.16
N VAL A 32 -1.21 4.52 25.10
CA VAL A 32 -1.75 3.21 25.52
C VAL A 32 -3.19 3.38 26.01
N GLY A 33 -4.08 2.52 25.52
CA GLY A 33 -5.50 2.53 25.87
C GLY A 33 -6.34 3.56 25.13
N VAL A 34 -5.75 4.36 24.23
CA VAL A 34 -6.47 5.30 23.36
C VAL A 34 -6.54 4.72 21.95
N PRO A 35 -7.72 4.75 21.29
CA PRO A 35 -7.84 4.40 19.87
C PRO A 35 -6.86 5.20 19.00
N LEU A 36 -6.20 4.53 18.07
CA LEU A 36 -5.27 5.14 17.11
C LEU A 36 -5.75 4.85 15.69
N ASP A 37 -6.20 5.90 15.02
CA ASP A 37 -6.58 5.80 13.62
C ASP A 37 -5.32 5.87 12.73
N TYR A 38 -5.23 5.01 11.73
CA TYR A 38 -4.20 5.04 10.70
C TYR A 38 -4.74 4.68 9.32
N ARG A 39 -3.94 4.98 8.30
CA ARG A 39 -4.30 4.76 6.90
C ARG A 39 -3.32 3.81 6.23
N ILE A 40 -3.84 2.85 5.48
CA ILE A 40 -3.06 2.01 4.57
C ILE A 40 -3.40 2.47 3.15
N ILE A 41 -2.38 2.87 2.40
CA ILE A 41 -2.53 3.39 1.03
C ILE A 41 -1.77 2.47 0.09
N LEU A 42 -2.49 1.73 -0.74
CA LEU A 42 -1.96 0.90 -1.81
C LEU A 42 -2.09 1.66 -3.14
N GLN A 43 -1.02 1.69 -3.93
CA GLN A 43 -0.99 2.36 -5.22
C GLN A 43 -0.38 1.45 -6.28
N ASN A 44 -0.94 1.44 -7.48
CA ASN A 44 -0.31 0.86 -8.65
C ASN A 44 0.30 1.98 -9.51
N GLN A 45 1.60 2.17 -9.37
CA GLN A 45 2.42 3.14 -10.10
C GLN A 45 2.99 2.56 -11.40
N GLY A 46 2.52 1.39 -11.83
CA GLY A 46 2.91 0.76 -13.08
C GLY A 46 1.88 0.98 -14.17
N ASP A 47 2.23 0.55 -15.38
CA ASP A 47 1.44 0.76 -16.60
C ASP A 47 0.55 -0.43 -16.96
N MET A 48 0.37 -1.38 -16.02
CA MET A 48 -0.51 -2.54 -16.16
C MET A 48 -1.33 -2.74 -14.90
N THR A 49 -2.59 -3.16 -15.05
CA THR A 49 -3.46 -3.58 -13.93
C THR A 49 -2.81 -4.72 -13.13
N ALA A 50 -2.82 -4.57 -11.82
CA ALA A 50 -2.44 -5.63 -10.90
C ALA A 50 -3.69 -6.41 -10.47
N TYR A 51 -3.59 -7.74 -10.39
CA TYR A 51 -4.70 -8.64 -10.05
C TYR A 51 -4.37 -9.45 -8.81
N ASP A 52 -5.39 -10.11 -8.25
CA ASP A 52 -5.30 -11.01 -7.08
C ASP A 52 -4.62 -10.38 -5.86
N LEU A 53 -4.86 -9.08 -5.66
CA LEU A 53 -4.24 -8.29 -4.60
C LEU A 53 -4.86 -8.58 -3.24
N THR A 54 -3.99 -8.75 -2.26
CA THR A 54 -4.34 -8.93 -0.86
C THR A 54 -3.47 -8.04 0.01
N ILE A 55 -4.09 -7.30 0.93
CA ILE A 55 -3.39 -6.55 1.97
C ILE A 55 -3.49 -7.35 3.27
N GLU A 56 -2.37 -7.48 3.96
CA GLU A 56 -2.27 -8.10 5.27
C GLU A 56 -1.59 -7.09 6.21
N ASP A 57 -2.16 -6.91 7.40
CA ASP A 57 -1.62 -6.03 8.42
C ASP A 57 -1.73 -6.69 9.80
N GLU A 58 -0.61 -6.75 10.50
CA GLU A 58 -0.50 -7.37 11.82
C GLU A 58 -0.51 -6.28 12.90
N LEU A 59 -1.57 -6.27 13.70
CA LEU A 59 -1.65 -5.51 14.94
C LEU A 59 -0.76 -6.22 15.95
N GLY A 60 0.38 -5.59 16.30
CA GLY A 60 1.26 -6.09 17.36
C GLY A 60 0.48 -6.34 18.65
N GLY A 61 0.90 -7.34 19.43
CA GLY A 61 0.05 -8.13 20.34
C GLY A 61 -0.73 -7.45 21.48
N THR A 62 -0.68 -6.12 21.64
CA THR A 62 -1.56 -5.38 22.57
C THR A 62 -2.60 -4.51 21.87
N ALA A 63 -2.56 -4.40 20.54
CA ALA A 63 -3.54 -3.65 19.76
C ALA A 63 -4.66 -4.57 19.30
N GLU A 64 -5.89 -4.06 19.37
CA GLU A 64 -7.09 -4.74 18.88
C GLU A 64 -7.75 -3.87 17.79
N LEU A 65 -8.35 -4.53 16.81
CA LEU A 65 -9.11 -3.85 15.78
C LEU A 65 -10.42 -3.34 16.39
N ILE A 66 -10.62 -2.02 16.38
CA ILE A 66 -11.89 -1.40 16.75
C ILE A 66 -12.81 -1.33 15.52
N SER A 67 -12.30 -0.77 14.42
CA SER A 67 -13.03 -0.64 13.16
C SER A 67 -12.08 -0.51 11.99
N ALA A 68 -12.54 -0.81 10.77
CA ALA A 68 -11.83 -0.42 9.56
C ALA A 68 -12.82 -0.17 8.42
N ASN A 69 -12.43 0.67 7.48
CA ASN A 69 -13.19 0.98 6.28
C ASN A 69 -12.28 0.95 5.03
N PRO A 70 -12.50 0.03 4.08
CA PRO A 70 -13.46 -1.09 4.16
C PRO A 70 -13.13 -2.06 5.31
N PRO A 71 -14.12 -2.80 5.85
CA PRO A 71 -13.85 -3.82 6.86
C PRO A 71 -12.95 -4.93 6.29
N PRO A 72 -12.07 -5.54 7.10
CA PRO A 72 -11.26 -6.65 6.65
C PRO A 72 -12.14 -7.85 6.29
N THR A 73 -11.71 -8.58 5.27
CA THR A 73 -12.30 -9.86 4.90
C THR A 73 -12.13 -10.89 6.02
N THR A 74 -10.99 -10.85 6.72
CA THR A 74 -10.75 -11.65 7.93
C THR A 74 -9.96 -10.84 8.96
N SER A 75 -10.31 -10.97 10.24
CA SER A 75 -9.52 -10.46 11.37
C SER A 75 -9.41 -11.56 12.43
N SER A 76 -8.21 -12.08 12.67
CA SER A 76 -7.97 -13.13 13.66
C SER A 76 -6.53 -13.09 14.17
N GLY A 77 -6.33 -13.29 15.47
CA GLY A 77 -4.99 -13.32 16.07
C GLY A 77 -4.19 -12.04 15.88
N GLY A 78 -4.85 -10.88 15.82
CA GLY A 78 -4.20 -9.59 15.55
C GLY A 78 -3.91 -9.33 14.07
N VAL A 79 -4.15 -10.29 13.17
CA VAL A 79 -3.90 -10.11 11.74
C VAL A 79 -5.18 -9.76 11.01
N MET A 80 -5.17 -8.65 10.29
CA MET A 80 -6.25 -8.17 9.42
C MET A 80 -5.88 -8.45 7.96
N ARG A 81 -6.86 -8.93 7.19
CA ARG A 81 -6.69 -9.21 5.76
C ARG A 81 -7.78 -8.56 4.93
N TRP A 82 -7.40 -7.92 3.83
CA TRP A 82 -8.33 -7.38 2.83
C TRP A 82 -8.05 -7.99 1.45
N SER A 83 -9.06 -8.61 0.85
CA SER A 83 -9.03 -8.95 -0.57
C SER A 83 -9.35 -7.70 -1.39
N VAL A 84 -8.35 -7.15 -2.06
CA VAL A 84 -8.48 -5.94 -2.91
C VAL A 84 -8.90 -6.32 -4.34
N GLY A 85 -8.55 -7.52 -4.80
CA GLY A 85 -8.88 -7.98 -6.14
C GLY A 85 -7.95 -7.34 -7.17
N ALA A 86 -8.45 -6.41 -7.98
CA ALA A 86 -7.68 -5.75 -9.01
C ALA A 86 -7.44 -4.26 -8.71
N LEU A 87 -6.28 -3.74 -9.10
CA LEU A 87 -5.95 -2.33 -9.05
C LEU A 87 -5.40 -1.89 -10.40
N ALA A 88 -6.17 -1.06 -11.11
CA ALA A 88 -5.80 -0.54 -12.42
C ALA A 88 -4.47 0.24 -12.38
N ALA A 89 -3.81 0.37 -13.53
CA ALA A 89 -2.64 1.23 -13.68
C ALA A 89 -2.95 2.67 -13.23
N GLY A 90 -2.07 3.28 -12.43
CA GLY A 90 -2.25 4.61 -11.85
C GLY A 90 -3.29 4.71 -10.72
N ALA A 91 -4.02 3.64 -10.40
CA ALA A 91 -5.07 3.66 -9.38
C ALA A 91 -4.52 3.47 -7.95
N SER A 92 -5.29 3.93 -6.97
CA SER A 92 -4.99 3.75 -5.55
C SER A 92 -6.19 3.20 -4.76
N ARG A 93 -5.89 2.57 -3.64
CA ARG A 93 -6.85 2.08 -2.66
C ARG A 93 -6.41 2.53 -1.27
N GLU A 94 -7.33 3.13 -0.53
CA GLU A 94 -7.13 3.54 0.85
C GLU A 94 -7.99 2.68 1.78
N ILE A 95 -7.41 2.30 2.92
CA ILE A 95 -8.09 1.66 4.04
C ILE A 95 -7.82 2.53 5.26
N VAL A 96 -8.89 2.92 5.95
CA VAL A 96 -8.81 3.60 7.25
C VAL A 96 -9.05 2.54 8.30
N VAL A 97 -8.16 2.43 9.27
CA VAL A 97 -8.25 1.51 10.41
C VAL A 97 -8.23 2.32 11.69
#